data_AF-A0AAW0PAG1-F1
#
_entry.id   AF-A0AAW0PAG1-F1
#
_cell.length_a   1.000
_cell.length_b   1.000
_cell.length_c   1.000
_cell.angle_alpha   90.00
_cell.angle_beta   90.00
_cell.angle_gamma   90.00
#
_symmetry.space_group_name_H-M   'P 1'
#
loop_
_entity.id
_entity.type
_entity.pdbx_description
1 polymer ?
#
loop_
_entity_poly.entity_id
_entity_poly.type
_entity_poly.pdbx_seq_one_letter_code
_entity_poly.pdbx_strand_id
1 'polypeptide(L)'
;MWYEILPGFAVMTVCLMIPGIATANIHKFTNGGKEKRIARVPWHWYLMERDRRVSGTGRYFDSKVSADVLWEVTLVEQISVNIFPFRQPKWAHIQRLFVVLFFCQQ
;
A
#
# COMPACT_ATOMS: atom_id res chain seq x y z
N MET A 1 18.89 15.09 -30.40
CA MET A 1 20.07 14.23 -30.68
C MET A 1 20.37 13.28 -29.53
N TRP A 2 20.60 13.74 -28.29
CA TRP A 2 20.65 12.83 -27.12
C TRP A 2 19.28 12.51 -26.52
N TYR A 3 18.29 13.41 -26.64
CA TYR A 3 16.94 13.20 -26.11
C TYR A 3 16.09 12.14 -26.84
N GLU A 4 16.52 11.68 -28.02
CA GLU A 4 15.79 10.67 -28.81
C GLU A 4 15.71 9.29 -28.13
N ILE A 5 16.56 9.03 -27.12
CA ILE A 5 16.52 7.79 -26.32
C ILE A 5 15.51 7.83 -25.18
N LEU A 6 15.14 9.03 -24.72
CA LEU A 6 14.18 9.23 -23.63
C LEU A 6 12.80 8.65 -23.92
N PRO A 7 12.19 8.77 -25.12
CA PRO A 7 10.91 8.13 -25.40
C PRO A 7 10.97 6.60 -25.32
N GLY A 8 12.07 5.97 -25.77
CA GLY A 8 12.26 4.53 -25.64
C GLY A 8 12.35 4.08 -24.17
N PHE A 9 13.09 4.82 -23.35
CA PHE A 9 13.19 4.55 -21.92
C PHE A 9 11.88 4.82 -21.17
N ALA A 10 11.16 5.89 -21.51
CA ALA A 10 9.86 6.21 -20.94
C ALA A 10 8.84 5.10 -21.20
N VAL A 11 8.75 4.59 -22.43
CA VAL A 11 7.82 3.49 -22.75
C VAL A 11 8.21 2.22 -21.98
N MET A 12 9.49 1.88 -21.90
CA MET A 12 9.94 0.70 -21.16
C MET A 12 9.61 0.80 -19.66
N THR A 13 9.87 1.95 -19.04
CA THR A 13 9.56 2.17 -17.61
C THR A 13 8.06 2.09 -17.33
N VAL A 14 7.22 2.67 -18.19
CA VAL A 14 5.76 2.59 -18.05
C VAL A 14 5.29 1.13 -18.18
N CYS A 15 5.77 0.41 -19.20
CA CYS A 15 5.42 -1.01 -19.40
C CYS A 15 5.78 -1.89 -18.21
N LEU A 16 6.90 -1.61 -17.52
CA LEU A 16 7.32 -2.35 -16.32
C LEU A 16 6.63 -1.86 -15.02
N MET A 17 6.19 -0.60 -14.98
CA MET A 17 5.47 -0.04 -13.83
C MET A 17 4.03 -0.56 -13.75
N ILE A 18 3.35 -0.68 -14.88
CA ILE A 18 1.94 -1.14 -14.99
C ILE A 18 1.69 -2.44 -14.20
N PRO A 19 2.46 -3.53 -14.37
CA PRO A 19 2.20 -4.77 -13.63
C PRO A 19 2.38 -4.61 -12.11
N GLY A 20 3.28 -3.75 -11.64
CA GLY A 20 3.44 -3.47 -10.21
C GLY A 20 2.22 -2.79 -9.60
N ILE A 21 1.70 -1.76 -10.29
CA ILE A 21 0.50 -1.04 -9.83
C ILE A 21 -0.74 -1.94 -9.93
N ALA A 22 -0.88 -2.67 -11.04
CA ALA A 22 -2.01 -3.56 -11.26
C ALA A 22 -2.07 -4.66 -10.20
N THR A 23 -0.95 -5.33 -9.90
CA THR A 23 -0.93 -6.41 -8.90
C THR A 23 -1.20 -5.91 -7.48
N ALA A 24 -0.70 -4.73 -7.11
CA ALA A 24 -1.02 -4.12 -5.82
C ALA A 24 -2.53 -3.83 -5.67
N ASN A 25 -3.16 -3.31 -6.73
CA ASN A 25 -4.59 -3.03 -6.71
C ASN A 25 -5.43 -4.32 -6.71
N ILE A 26 -5.05 -5.34 -7.48
CA ILE A 26 -5.71 -6.65 -7.50
C ILE A 26 -5.61 -7.34 -6.13
N HIS A 27 -4.45 -7.26 -5.48
CA HIS A 27 -4.28 -7.83 -4.13
C HIS A 27 -5.16 -7.14 -3.10
N LYS A 28 -5.30 -5.81 -3.16
CA LYS A 28 -6.22 -5.08 -2.27
C LYS A 28 -7.68 -5.42 -2.57
N PHE A 29 -8.06 -5.53 -3.84
CA PHE A 29 -9.43 -5.87 -4.22
C PHE A 29 -9.85 -7.28 -3.77
N THR A 30 -8.95 -8.26 -3.93
CA THR A 30 -9.24 -9.67 -3.61
C THR A 30 -9.19 -10.01 -2.11
N ASN A 31 -8.58 -9.15 -1.29
CA ASN A 31 -8.42 -9.35 0.17
C ASN A 31 -9.22 -8.36 1.02
N GLY A 32 -10.29 -7.76 0.48
CA GLY A 32 -11.17 -6.88 1.24
C GLY A 32 -10.53 -5.55 1.66
N GLY A 33 -9.70 -4.96 0.79
CA GLY A 33 -9.01 -3.69 1.02
C GLY A 33 -7.72 -3.80 1.83
N LYS A 34 -7.32 -5.01 2.23
CA LYS A 34 -6.11 -5.28 3.02
C LYS A 34 -4.99 -5.81 2.14
N GLU A 35 -3.76 -5.74 2.65
CA GLU A 35 -2.61 -6.37 2.01
C GLU A 35 -2.73 -7.91 2.02
N LYS A 36 -2.24 -8.57 0.98
CA LYS A 36 -2.29 -10.03 0.88
C LYS A 36 -1.38 -10.65 1.93
N ARG A 37 -1.90 -11.54 2.78
CA ARG A 37 -1.07 -12.28 3.75
C ARG A 37 -0.15 -13.27 3.04
N ILE A 38 1.13 -13.29 3.46
CA ILE A 38 2.17 -14.16 2.90
C ILE A 38 2.52 -15.25 3.92
N ALA A 39 2.13 -16.50 3.63
CA ALA A 39 2.46 -17.66 4.48
C ALA A 39 3.80 -18.28 4.07
N ARG A 40 4.91 -17.70 4.55
CA ARG A 40 6.27 -18.25 4.31
C ARG A 40 6.63 -19.41 5.25
N VAL A 41 5.98 -19.48 6.41
CA VAL A 41 6.28 -20.43 7.49
C VAL A 41 5.02 -21.26 7.76
N PRO A 42 5.12 -22.56 8.11
CA PRO A 42 3.94 -23.40 8.38
C PRO A 42 3.00 -22.81 9.44
N TRP A 43 3.56 -22.13 10.44
CA TRP A 43 2.78 -21.44 11.46
C TRP A 43 1.87 -20.34 10.89
N HIS A 44 2.32 -19.60 9.87
CA HIS A 44 1.48 -18.58 9.22
C HIS A 44 0.27 -19.22 8.52
N TRP A 45 0.44 -20.39 7.93
CA TRP A 45 -0.67 -21.13 7.31
C TRP A 45 -1.68 -21.61 8.35
N TYR A 46 -1.19 -22.14 9.48
CA TYR A 46 -2.06 -22.54 10.59
C TYR A 46 -2.92 -21.38 11.11
N LEU A 47 -2.35 -20.18 11.22
CA LEU A 47 -3.08 -18.98 11.61
C LEU A 47 -4.07 -18.51 10.54
N MET A 48 -3.72 -18.57 9.25
CA MET A 48 -4.67 -18.26 8.16
C MET A 48 -5.88 -19.20 8.17
N GLU A 49 -5.63 -20.49 8.43
CA GLU A 49 -6.68 -21.51 8.48
C GLU A 49 -7.55 -21.40 9.74
N ARG A 50 -6.98 -20.92 10.85
CA ARG A 50 -7.76 -20.50 12.02
C ARG A 50 -8.69 -19.35 11.66
N ASP A 51 -8.17 -18.29 11.05
CA ASP A 51 -8.97 -17.11 10.69
C ASP A 51 -10.10 -17.47 9.73
N ARG A 52 -9.84 -18.37 8.77
CA ARG A 52 -10.84 -18.93 7.83
C ARG A 52 -11.97 -19.68 8.53
N ARG A 53 -11.67 -20.45 9.58
CA ARG A 53 -12.68 -21.20 10.36
C ARG A 53 -13.47 -20.30 11.28
N VAL A 54 -12.82 -19.30 11.87
CA VAL A 54 -13.45 -18.37 12.82
C VAL A 54 -14.33 -17.36 12.09
N SER A 55 -13.99 -16.95 10.87
CA SER A 55 -14.73 -15.93 10.10
C SER A 55 -16.19 -16.32 9.83
N GLY A 56 -16.48 -17.61 9.65
CA GLY A 56 -17.84 -18.12 9.36
C GLY A 56 -18.30 -17.91 7.92
N THR A 57 -17.62 -17.04 7.16
CA THR A 57 -17.80 -16.84 5.71
C THR A 57 -16.88 -17.74 4.87
N GLY A 58 -16.00 -18.51 5.52
CA GLY A 58 -14.99 -19.35 4.87
C GLY A 58 -13.87 -18.57 4.17
N ARG A 59 -13.83 -17.24 4.34
CA ARG A 59 -12.79 -16.34 3.82
C ARG A 59 -11.85 -15.94 4.95
N TYR A 60 -10.54 -15.90 4.69
CA TYR A 60 -9.53 -15.61 5.72
C TYR A 60 -9.32 -14.11 5.98
N PHE A 61 -9.70 -13.22 5.06
CA PHE A 61 -9.47 -11.78 5.18
C PHE A 61 -10.56 -11.04 5.97
N ASP A 62 -11.70 -11.72 6.20
CA ASP A 62 -12.80 -11.24 7.03
C ASP A 62 -12.39 -11.32 8.51
N SER A 63 -11.98 -10.18 9.05
CA SER A 63 -11.59 -10.04 10.45
C SER A 63 -12.85 -9.87 11.31
N LYS A 64 -12.95 -10.60 12.42
CA LYS A 64 -14.07 -10.47 13.37
C LYS A 64 -14.06 -9.17 14.15
N VAL A 65 -12.90 -8.53 14.28
CA VAL A 65 -12.72 -7.31 15.05
C VAL A 65 -12.73 -6.11 14.10
N SER A 66 -13.87 -5.40 14.15
CA SER A 66 -14.16 -3.98 13.85
C SER A 66 -13.60 -3.36 12.57
N ALA A 67 -14.51 -3.00 11.68
CA ALA A 67 -14.29 -2.24 10.45
C ALA A 67 -14.26 -0.71 10.64
N ASP A 68 -14.34 -0.21 11.87
CA ASP A 68 -14.72 1.19 12.13
C ASP A 68 -13.55 2.16 12.41
N VAL A 69 -12.30 1.68 12.56
CA VAL A 69 -11.17 2.53 12.99
C VAL A 69 -10.25 2.98 11.83
N LEU A 70 -10.49 2.56 10.59
CA LEU A 70 -9.54 2.76 9.48
C LEU A 70 -9.94 3.78 8.41
N TRP A 71 -11.18 4.28 8.41
CA TRP A 71 -11.61 5.27 7.39
C TRP A 71 -10.88 6.62 7.53
N GLU A 72 -10.44 6.97 8.74
CA GLU A 72 -9.69 8.19 9.02
C GLU A 72 -8.22 8.12 8.54
N VAL A 73 -7.66 6.91 8.43
CA VAL A 73 -6.24 6.72 8.04
C VAL A 73 -6.08 6.65 6.51
N THR A 74 -7.08 6.15 5.79
CA THR A 74 -7.00 5.97 4.33
C THR A 74 -7.06 7.28 3.53
N LEU A 75 -7.69 8.32 4.05
CA LEU A 75 -7.81 9.61 3.33
C LEU A 75 -6.50 10.42 3.40
N VAL A 76 -5.75 10.32 4.50
CA VAL A 76 -4.43 10.96 4.67
C VAL A 76 -3.32 10.21 3.89
N GLU A 77 -3.38 8.87 3.79
CA GLU A 77 -2.41 8.13 2.97
C GLU A 77 -2.60 8.33 1.45
N GLN A 78 -3.83 8.53 0.94
CA GLN A 78 -4.01 8.79 -0.49
C GLN A 78 -3.38 10.12 -0.96
N ILE A 79 -3.36 11.15 -0.11
CA ILE A 79 -2.73 12.45 -0.43
C ILE A 79 -1.19 12.34 -0.40
N SER A 80 -0.62 11.54 0.50
CA SER A 80 0.84 11.46 0.63
C SER A 80 1.53 10.65 -0.47
N VAL A 81 0.85 9.67 -1.08
CA VAL A 81 1.42 8.78 -2.11
C VAL A 81 1.46 9.45 -3.50
N ASN A 82 0.62 10.45 -3.76
CA ASN A 82 0.63 11.16 -5.05
C ASN A 82 1.80 12.16 -5.19
N ILE A 83 2.51 12.46 -4.09
CA ILE A 83 3.57 13.48 -4.04
C ILE A 83 4.98 12.92 -3.71
N PHE A 84 5.13 11.75 -3.07
CA PHE A 84 6.46 11.17 -2.77
C PHE A 84 6.48 9.63 -2.90
N PRO A 85 7.22 9.05 -3.87
CA PRO A 85 7.31 7.60 -4.04
C PRO A 85 8.49 6.95 -3.27
N PHE A 86 8.99 7.55 -2.18
CA PHE A 86 10.18 7.04 -1.48
C PHE A 86 9.95 6.80 0.02
N ARG A 87 9.59 5.56 0.38
CA ARG A 87 9.57 5.09 1.78
C ARG A 87 10.98 4.69 2.21
N GLN A 88 11.77 5.66 2.70
CA GLN A 88 12.99 5.40 3.47
C GLN A 88 12.85 5.96 4.89
N PRO A 89 13.10 5.16 5.95
CA PRO A 89 12.85 5.54 7.35
C PRO A 89 13.90 6.48 7.97
N LYS A 90 14.85 7.01 7.18
CA LYS A 90 16.02 7.75 7.71
C LYS A 90 15.81 9.26 7.84
N TRP A 91 14.71 9.78 7.31
CA TRP A 91 14.43 11.22 7.23
C TRP A 91 13.16 11.64 7.98
N ALA A 92 12.70 10.82 8.93
CA ALA A 92 11.50 11.11 9.73
C ALA A 92 11.57 12.47 10.47
N HIS A 93 12.77 12.97 10.76
CA HIS A 93 12.98 14.29 11.35
C HIS A 93 12.74 15.45 10.38
N ILE A 94 12.98 15.27 9.07
CA ILE A 94 12.78 16.32 8.07
C ILE A 94 11.29 16.45 7.69
N GLN A 95 10.53 15.35 7.73
CA GLN A 95 9.08 15.41 7.46
C GLN A 95 8.29 16.19 8.52
N ARG A 96 8.75 16.21 9.78
CA ARG A 96 8.13 17.02 10.85
C ARG A 96 8.35 18.52 10.66
N LEU A 97 9.47 18.96 10.08
CA LEU A 97 9.70 20.38 9.81
C LEU A 97 8.79 20.94 8.71
N PHE A 98 8.47 20.13 7.69
CA PHE A 98 7.66 20.59 6.56
C PHE A 98 6.18 20.82 6.94
N VAL A 99 5.62 19.98 7.82
CA VAL A 99 4.25 20.15 8.32
C VAL A 99 4.11 21.37 9.23
N VAL A 100 5.11 21.65 10.08
CA VAL A 100 5.10 22.83 10.98
C VAL A 100 5.20 24.14 10.20
N LEU A 101 5.99 24.19 9.13
CA LEU A 101 6.12 25.40 8.31
C LEU A 101 4.86 25.70 7.48
N PHE A 102 4.14 24.66 7.01
CA PHE A 102 2.93 24.85 6.20
C PHE A 102 1.72 25.29 7.04
N PHE A 103 1.63 24.88 8.31
CA PHE A 103 0.55 25.31 9.22
C PHE A 103 0.77 26.69 9.85
N CYS A 104 1.95 27.31 9.68
CA CYS A 104 2.28 28.61 10.27
C CYS A 104 1.97 29.79 9.33
N GLN A 105 1.52 29.54 8.09
CA GLN A 105 1.25 30.57 7.08
C GLN A 105 -0.23 30.67 6.67
N GLN A 106 -1.14 30.09 7.47
CA GLN A 106 -2.59 30.20 7.31
C GLN A 106 -3.22 30.90 8.52
#